data_AF-A0A7S1S7S2-F1
#
_entry.id   AF-A0A7S1S7S2-F1
#
_cell.length_a   1.000
_cell.length_b   1.000
_cell.length_c   1.000
_cell.angle_alpha   90.00
_cell.angle_beta   90.00
_cell.angle_gamma   90.00
#
_symmetry.space_group_name_H-M   'P 1'
#
loop_
_entity.id
_entity.type
_entity.pdbx_description
1 polymer ?
#
loop_
_entity_poly.entity_id
_entity_poly.type
_entity_poly.pdbx_seq_one_letter_code
_entity_poly.pdbx_strand_id
1 'polypeptide(L)'
;SSLSTHRTEESVVAFAKDIREDFREESRTLYATLTERCAGELMVLGFLAWVVWSCARSGLFYTINCRLQGSSIVLPSNAESWVETVEDVHMHLFLTMVGFVGILTVSVFFMNKLQSRWKKSDAAVRKAIREASPDFLTIHEFTDFRPKGEDPAFFSHYAKSRRLLFGRLAKHL
;
A
#
# COMPACT_ATOMS: atom_id res chain seq x y z
N SER A 1 -37.81 -18.01 23.24
CA SER A 1 -37.48 -17.63 21.86
C SER A 1 -36.64 -16.35 21.80
N SER A 2 -37.00 -15.29 22.53
CA SER A 2 -36.28 -13.99 22.55
C SER A 2 -34.84 -13.99 23.10
N LEU A 3 -34.44 -15.01 23.87
CA LEU A 3 -33.09 -15.08 24.45
C LEU A 3 -32.00 -15.47 23.42
N SER A 4 -32.37 -16.10 22.30
CA SER A 4 -31.42 -16.58 21.30
C SER A 4 -31.00 -15.51 20.30
N THR A 5 -31.89 -14.55 19.99
CA THR A 5 -31.62 -13.46 19.05
C THR A 5 -30.72 -12.37 19.63
N HIS A 6 -30.78 -12.12 20.94
CA HIS A 6 -29.91 -11.13 21.59
C HIS A 6 -28.42 -11.54 21.57
N ARG A 7 -28.15 -12.84 21.68
CA ARG A 7 -26.77 -13.37 21.64
C ARG A 7 -26.13 -13.25 20.26
N THR A 8 -26.94 -13.33 19.21
CA THR A 8 -26.46 -13.20 17.82
C THR A 8 -26.14 -11.75 17.48
N GLU A 9 -26.91 -10.77 17.93
CA GLU A 9 -26.62 -9.35 17.64
C GLU A 9 -25.31 -8.88 18.28
N GLU A 10 -25.05 -9.26 19.53
CA GLU A 10 -23.78 -8.94 20.21
C GLU A 10 -22.58 -9.56 19.48
N SER A 11 -22.73 -10.78 18.95
CA SER A 11 -21.68 -11.45 18.19
C SER A 11 -21.38 -10.77 16.85
N VAL A 12 -22.40 -10.25 16.16
CA VAL A 12 -22.25 -9.55 14.87
C VAL A 12 -21.62 -8.17 15.09
N VAL A 13 -22.01 -7.46 16.16
CA VAL A 13 -21.41 -6.17 16.52
C VAL A 13 -19.94 -6.35 16.92
N ALA A 14 -19.63 -7.38 17.71
CA ALA A 14 -18.26 -7.72 18.07
C ALA A 14 -17.41 -8.05 16.82
N PHE A 15 -17.92 -8.89 15.92
CA PHE A 15 -17.24 -9.26 14.67
C PHE A 15 -17.02 -8.05 13.73
N ALA A 16 -18.00 -7.16 13.63
CA ALA A 16 -17.86 -5.94 12.82
C ALA A 16 -16.85 -4.95 13.43
N LYS A 17 -16.74 -4.90 14.76
CA LYS A 17 -15.74 -4.10 15.46
C LYS A 17 -14.33 -4.69 15.23
N ASP A 18 -14.21 -6.01 15.31
CA ASP A 18 -12.98 -6.76 15.06
C ASP A 18 -12.44 -6.50 13.64
N ILE A 19 -13.27 -6.67 12.60
CA ILE A 19 -12.91 -6.35 11.21
C ILE A 19 -12.47 -4.89 11.05
N ARG A 20 -13.11 -3.96 11.75
CA ARG A 20 -12.77 -2.53 11.66
C ARG A 20 -11.42 -2.24 12.31
N GLU A 21 -11.10 -2.90 13.42
CA GLU A 21 -9.81 -2.76 14.09
C GLU A 21 -8.70 -3.40 13.25
N ASP A 22 -8.92 -4.60 12.69
CA ASP A 22 -8.03 -5.26 11.72
C ASP A 22 -7.70 -4.35 10.54
N PHE A 23 -8.72 -3.76 9.90
CA PHE A 23 -8.49 -2.88 8.74
C PHE A 23 -7.74 -1.59 9.11
N ARG A 24 -7.92 -1.11 10.35
CA ARG A 24 -7.26 0.11 10.84
C ARG A 24 -5.80 -0.17 11.17
N GLU A 25 -5.52 -1.33 11.75
CA GLU A 25 -4.17 -1.82 11.96
C GLU A 25 -3.49 -2.08 10.61
N GLU A 26 -4.16 -2.73 9.66
CA GLU A 26 -3.65 -2.96 8.31
C GLU A 26 -3.32 -1.65 7.59
N SER A 27 -4.16 -0.62 7.72
CA SER A 27 -3.87 0.70 7.11
C SER A 27 -2.65 1.37 7.75
N ARG A 28 -2.48 1.24 9.08
CA ARG A 28 -1.32 1.78 9.80
C ARG A 28 -0.04 1.02 9.47
N THR A 29 -0.12 -0.30 9.35
CA THR A 29 1.03 -1.13 8.94
C THR A 29 1.41 -0.86 7.49
N LEU A 30 0.45 -0.60 6.60
CA LEU A 30 0.72 -0.24 5.21
C LEU A 30 1.44 1.12 5.12
N TYR A 31 0.98 2.14 5.85
CA TYR A 31 1.72 3.41 5.94
C TYR A 31 3.11 3.24 6.54
N ALA A 32 3.24 2.50 7.64
CA ALA A 32 4.55 2.26 8.26
C ALA A 32 5.51 1.55 7.29
N THR A 33 5.02 0.53 6.58
CA THR A 33 5.81 -0.24 5.60
C THR A 33 6.24 0.62 4.41
N LEU A 34 5.32 1.46 3.89
CA LEU A 34 5.64 2.41 2.81
C LEU A 34 6.68 3.43 3.26
N THR A 35 6.56 3.93 4.49
CA THR A 35 7.49 4.92 5.04
C THR A 35 8.86 4.30 5.28
N GLU A 36 8.92 3.07 5.79
CA GLU A 36 10.16 2.33 6.02
C GLU A 36 10.87 2.02 4.70
N ARG A 37 10.16 1.57 3.66
CA ARG A 37 10.74 1.37 2.33
C ARG A 37 11.21 2.67 1.70
N CYS A 38 10.41 3.73 1.79
CA CYS A 38 10.79 5.06 1.31
C CYS A 38 12.04 5.58 2.03
N ALA A 39 12.14 5.38 3.34
CA ALA A 39 13.32 5.79 4.11
C ALA A 39 14.56 4.99 3.72
N GLY A 40 14.42 3.68 3.48
CA GLY A 40 15.51 2.84 2.98
C GLY A 40 16.00 3.26 1.60
N GLU A 41 15.09 3.49 0.65
CA GLU A 41 15.44 3.96 -0.69
C GLU A 41 16.08 5.36 -0.66
N LEU A 42 15.56 6.27 0.17
CA LEU A 42 16.11 7.61 0.32
C LEU A 42 17.49 7.61 0.99
N MET A 43 17.76 6.67 1.90
CA MET A 43 19.09 6.47 2.48
C MET A 43 20.10 6.00 1.42
N VAL A 44 19.70 5.08 0.53
CA VAL A 44 20.55 4.63 -0.59
C VAL A 44 20.85 5.79 -1.55
N LEU A 45 19.86 6.64 -1.82
CA LEU A 45 20.06 7.85 -2.65
C LEU A 45 20.99 8.85 -1.99
N GLY A 46 20.79 9.14 -0.70
CA GLY A 46 21.68 10.01 0.06
C GLY A 46 23.11 9.46 0.10
N PHE A 47 23.27 8.14 0.21
CA PHE A 47 24.57 7.49 0.14
C PHE A 47 25.21 7.62 -1.25
N LEU A 48 24.46 7.39 -2.34
CA LEU A 48 24.93 7.60 -3.71
C LEU A 48 25.35 9.05 -3.95
N ALA A 49 24.57 10.02 -3.45
CA ALA A 49 24.89 11.45 -3.49
C ALA A 49 26.23 11.73 -2.81
N TRP A 50 26.40 11.17 -1.62
CA TRP A 50 27.59 11.35 -0.81
C TRP A 50 28.82 10.70 -1.46
N VAL A 51 28.67 9.52 -2.08
CA VAL A 51 29.76 8.86 -2.82
C VAL A 51 30.18 9.70 -4.02
N VAL A 52 29.23 10.17 -4.83
CA VAL A 52 29.48 11.06 -5.97
C VAL A 52 30.22 12.33 -5.52
N TRP A 53 29.71 12.98 -4.47
CA TRP A 53 30.31 14.19 -3.90
C TRP A 53 31.74 13.93 -3.39
N SER A 54 31.95 12.80 -2.72
CA SER A 54 33.28 12.39 -2.23
C SER A 54 34.26 12.14 -3.38
N CYS A 55 33.81 11.47 -4.45
CA CYS A 55 34.60 11.25 -5.67
C CYS A 55 34.94 12.56 -6.40
N ALA A 56 34.00 13.51 -6.44
CA ALA A 56 34.23 14.84 -6.99
C ALA A 56 35.29 15.58 -6.15
N ARG A 57 35.16 15.54 -4.82
CA ARG A 57 36.07 16.23 -3.91
C ARG A 57 37.48 15.63 -3.89
N SER A 58 37.61 14.32 -4.09
CA SER A 58 38.91 13.63 -4.10
C SER A 58 39.66 13.74 -5.44
N GLY A 59 39.08 14.39 -6.46
CA GLY A 59 39.68 14.44 -7.80
C GLY A 59 39.75 13.08 -8.49
N LEU A 60 38.92 12.11 -8.07
CA LEU A 60 38.90 10.76 -8.65
C LEU A 60 38.55 10.80 -10.13
N PHE A 61 37.61 11.67 -10.53
CA PHE A 61 37.23 11.85 -11.93
C PHE A 61 38.40 12.33 -12.81
N TYR A 62 39.27 13.19 -12.28
CA TYR A 62 40.47 13.64 -12.99
C TYR A 62 41.45 12.47 -13.19
N THR A 63 41.65 11.66 -12.14
CA THR A 63 42.55 10.50 -12.18
C THR A 63 42.06 9.44 -13.17
N ILE A 64 40.75 9.21 -13.24
CA ILE A 64 40.11 8.28 -14.19
C ILE A 64 40.27 8.82 -15.61
N ASN A 65 40.01 10.11 -15.86
CA ASN A 65 40.17 10.72 -17.17
C ASN A 65 41.61 10.56 -17.70
N CYS A 66 42.62 10.86 -16.88
CA CYS A 66 44.03 10.71 -17.28
C CYS A 66 44.42 9.25 -17.59
N ARG A 67 43.81 8.25 -16.93
CA ARG A 67 44.08 6.83 -17.20
C ARG A 67 43.35 6.26 -18.41
N LEU A 68 42.22 6.86 -18.81
CA LEU A 68 41.44 6.41 -19.97
C LEU A 68 41.81 7.11 -21.27
N GLN A 69 42.64 8.16 -21.24
CA GLN A 69 43.21 8.78 -22.44
C GLN A 69 43.99 7.74 -23.25
N GLY A 70 43.37 7.22 -24.31
CA GLY A 70 43.90 6.14 -25.17
C GLY A 70 42.95 4.96 -25.40
N SER A 71 41.83 4.89 -24.68
CA SER A 71 40.78 3.91 -24.91
C SER A 71 39.78 4.39 -25.98
N SER A 72 39.25 3.50 -26.81
CA SER A 72 38.32 3.82 -27.92
C SER A 72 36.92 4.25 -27.47
N ILE A 73 36.75 4.54 -26.18
CA ILE A 73 35.44 4.84 -25.59
C ILE A 73 35.27 6.36 -25.64
N VAL A 74 34.12 6.81 -26.13
CA VAL A 74 33.77 8.24 -26.21
C VAL A 74 33.32 8.69 -24.81
N LEU A 75 34.28 9.11 -23.99
CA LEU A 75 34.02 9.73 -22.68
C LEU A 75 34.13 11.27 -22.82
N PRO A 76 33.40 12.06 -21.99
CA PRO A 76 33.57 13.51 -21.95
C PRO A 76 35.05 13.87 -21.78
N SER A 77 35.54 14.76 -22.63
CA SER A 77 36.96 15.13 -22.72
C SER A 77 37.47 15.91 -21.52
N ASN A 78 36.58 16.62 -20.83
CA ASN A 78 36.90 17.49 -19.69
C ASN A 78 36.36 16.91 -18.38
N ALA A 79 37.17 16.99 -17.32
CA ALA A 79 36.77 16.54 -15.97
C ALA A 79 35.60 17.34 -15.40
N GLU A 80 35.42 18.59 -15.83
CA GLU A 80 34.28 19.44 -15.46
C GLU A 80 32.96 18.88 -16.03
N SER A 81 32.97 18.44 -17.29
CA SER A 81 31.82 17.82 -17.95
C SER A 81 31.39 16.49 -17.30
N TRP A 82 32.35 15.77 -16.70
CA TRP A 82 32.06 14.59 -15.89
C TRP A 82 31.25 14.91 -14.65
N VAL A 83 31.62 15.99 -13.95
CA VAL A 83 30.92 16.42 -12.74
C VAL A 83 29.52 16.91 -13.08
N GLU A 84 29.37 17.73 -14.12
CA GLU A 84 28.06 18.21 -14.57
C GLU A 84 27.12 17.06 -14.96
N THR A 85 27.60 16.06 -15.70
CA THR A 85 26.79 14.91 -16.11
C THR A 85 26.30 14.12 -14.90
N VAL A 86 27.19 13.89 -13.93
CA VAL A 86 26.83 13.14 -12.72
C VAL A 86 25.87 13.94 -11.85
N GLU A 87 26.05 15.26 -11.75
CA GLU A 87 25.14 16.15 -11.04
C GLU A 87 23.74 16.16 -11.66
N ASP A 88 23.64 16.22 -12.99
CA ASP A 88 22.36 16.19 -13.70
C ASP A 88 21.63 14.85 -13.50
N VAL A 89 22.34 13.72 -13.62
CA VAL A 89 21.79 12.40 -13.31
C VAL A 89 21.32 12.34 -11.85
N HIS A 90 22.09 12.89 -10.93
CA HIS A 90 21.75 12.91 -9.52
C HIS A 90 20.46 13.72 -9.25
N MET A 91 20.34 14.90 -9.84
CA MET A 91 19.16 15.75 -9.74
C MET A 91 17.93 15.09 -10.36
N HIS A 92 18.08 14.44 -11.52
CA HIS A 92 16.99 13.75 -12.18
C HIS A 92 16.47 12.56 -11.36
N LEU A 93 17.39 11.80 -10.76
CA LEU A 93 17.07 10.64 -9.94
C LEU A 93 16.43 11.05 -8.60
N PHE A 94 16.91 12.14 -8.00
CA PHE A 94 16.29 12.76 -6.83
C PHE A 94 14.86 13.24 -7.14
N LEU A 95 14.67 13.99 -8.24
CA LEU A 95 13.37 14.53 -8.62
C LEU A 95 12.35 13.42 -8.92
N THR A 96 12.78 12.37 -9.63
CA THR A 96 11.94 11.21 -9.93
C THR A 96 11.48 10.52 -8.65
N MET A 97 12.37 10.40 -7.66
CA MET A 97 12.01 9.75 -6.40
C MET A 97 11.08 10.60 -5.54
N VAL A 98 11.32 11.91 -5.44
CA VAL A 98 10.39 12.84 -4.78
C VAL A 98 9.01 12.80 -5.45
N GLY A 99 8.98 12.78 -6.79
CA GLY A 99 7.75 12.63 -7.56
C GLY A 99 7.02 11.32 -7.27
N PHE A 100 7.75 10.20 -7.23
CA PHE A 100 7.20 8.89 -6.92
C PHE A 100 6.58 8.83 -5.52
N VAL A 101 7.30 9.31 -4.49
CA VAL A 101 6.82 9.37 -3.11
C VAL A 101 5.60 10.29 -3.00
N GLY A 102 5.61 11.42 -3.71
CA GLY A 102 4.46 12.32 -3.83
C GLY A 102 3.22 11.62 -4.38
N ILE A 103 3.37 10.91 -5.50
CA ILE A 103 2.27 10.16 -6.14
C ILE A 103 1.73 9.08 -5.20
N LEU A 104 2.59 8.31 -4.55
CA LEU A 104 2.18 7.29 -3.57
C LEU A 104 1.41 7.92 -2.40
N THR A 105 1.93 9.01 -1.83
CA THR A 105 1.28 9.69 -0.71
C THR A 105 -0.10 10.21 -1.08
N VAL A 106 -0.22 10.86 -2.25
CA VAL A 106 -1.51 11.33 -2.78
C VAL A 106 -2.47 10.16 -3.04
N SER A 107 -1.96 9.04 -3.56
CA SER A 107 -2.77 7.86 -3.86
C SER A 107 -3.35 7.25 -2.58
N VAL A 108 -2.53 7.07 -1.54
CA VAL A 108 -3.01 6.54 -0.26
C VAL A 108 -3.96 7.52 0.43
N PHE A 109 -3.68 8.83 0.37
CA PHE A 109 -4.59 9.85 0.90
C PHE A 109 -5.96 9.81 0.19
N PHE A 110 -5.96 9.67 -1.13
CA PHE A 110 -7.19 9.56 -1.92
C PHE A 110 -7.98 8.31 -1.55
N MET A 111 -7.31 7.16 -1.41
CA MET A 111 -7.94 5.91 -1.00
C MET A 111 -8.57 6.00 0.39
N ASN A 112 -7.88 6.61 1.35
CA ASN A 112 -8.43 6.85 2.69
C ASN A 112 -9.66 7.77 2.65
N LYS A 113 -9.61 8.84 1.84
CA LYS A 113 -10.74 9.75 1.67
C LYS A 113 -11.93 9.03 1.04
N LEU A 114 -11.70 8.21 0.02
CA LEU A 114 -12.73 7.42 -0.63
C LEU A 114 -13.35 6.44 0.37
N GLN A 115 -12.54 5.68 1.10
CA GLN A 115 -13.00 4.73 2.11
C GLN A 115 -13.84 5.42 3.21
N SER A 116 -13.47 6.64 3.61
CA SER A 116 -14.26 7.45 4.54
C SER A 116 -15.65 7.81 3.98
N ARG A 117 -15.75 8.14 2.69
CA ARG A 117 -17.04 8.41 2.03
C ARG A 117 -17.91 7.16 1.95
N TRP A 118 -17.32 6.01 1.59
CA TRP A 118 -18.03 4.72 1.59
C TRP A 118 -18.58 4.38 2.97
N LYS A 119 -17.78 4.54 4.04
CA LYS A 119 -18.22 4.33 5.43
C LYS A 119 -19.40 5.22 5.81
N LYS A 120 -19.42 6.49 5.37
CA LYS A 120 -20.55 7.41 5.60
C LYS A 120 -21.81 6.98 4.83
N SER A 121 -21.66 6.55 3.58
CA SER A 121 -22.78 6.08 2.77
C SER A 121 -23.40 4.80 3.36
N ASP A 122 -22.57 3.84 3.74
CA ASP A 122 -23.04 2.59 4.35
C ASP A 122 -23.77 2.84 5.68
N ALA A 123 -23.26 3.75 6.51
CA ALA A 123 -23.94 4.16 7.74
C ALA A 123 -25.30 4.83 7.47
N ALA A 124 -25.40 5.68 6.44
CA ALA A 124 -26.65 6.31 6.04
C ALA A 124 -27.68 5.28 5.53
N VAL A 125 -27.25 4.30 4.72
CA VAL A 125 -28.10 3.22 4.23
C VAL A 125 -28.59 2.35 5.38
N ARG A 126 -27.72 1.93 6.29
CA ARG A 126 -28.12 1.14 7.48
C ARG A 126 -29.13 1.89 8.36
N LYS A 127 -28.95 3.21 8.52
CA LYS A 127 -29.88 4.05 9.27
C LYS A 127 -31.25 4.11 8.58
N ALA A 128 -31.28 4.35 7.27
CA ALA A 128 -32.51 4.39 6.49
C ALA A 128 -33.27 3.05 6.51
N ILE A 129 -32.55 1.92 6.42
CA ILE A 129 -33.16 0.57 6.53
C ILE A 129 -33.80 0.38 7.91
N ARG A 130 -33.11 0.79 8.99
CA ARG A 130 -33.64 0.69 10.37
C ARG A 130 -34.90 1.55 10.58
N GLU A 131 -34.93 2.74 9.99
CA GLU A 131 -36.09 3.66 10.08
C GLU A 131 -37.27 3.18 9.22
N ALA A 132 -37.01 2.59 8.06
CA ALA A 132 -38.04 2.14 7.12
C ALA A 132 -38.74 0.84 7.56
N SER A 133 -38.13 0.04 8.43
CA SER A 133 -38.74 -1.22 8.85
C SER A 133 -38.31 -1.61 10.28
N PRO A 134 -39.04 -1.15 11.30
CA PRO A 134 -38.77 -1.51 12.70
C PRO A 134 -38.96 -3.01 12.98
N ASP A 135 -39.75 -3.71 12.14
CA ASP A 135 -40.00 -5.15 12.21
C ASP A 135 -39.02 -6.00 11.36
N PHE A 136 -38.09 -5.39 10.62
CA PHE A 136 -37.10 -6.06 9.75
C PHE A 136 -35.87 -6.54 10.53
N LEU A 137 -36.06 -6.98 11.77
CA LEU A 137 -35.04 -7.75 12.48
C LEU A 137 -34.97 -9.22 12.01
N THR A 138 -35.83 -9.61 11.07
CA THR A 138 -35.92 -11.00 10.55
C THR A 138 -35.22 -11.23 9.21
N ILE A 139 -34.56 -10.24 8.61
CA ILE A 139 -33.80 -10.48 7.36
C ILE A 139 -32.32 -10.63 7.66
N HIS A 140 -32.02 -11.66 8.44
CA HIS A 140 -30.73 -12.35 8.36
C HIS A 140 -30.66 -13.29 7.13
N GLU A 141 -31.68 -13.29 6.27
CA GLU A 141 -31.79 -14.14 5.08
C GLU A 141 -31.30 -13.48 3.78
N PHE A 142 -30.81 -12.22 3.80
CA PHE A 142 -30.29 -11.54 2.60
C PHE A 142 -28.77 -11.62 2.39
N THR A 143 -28.07 -12.53 3.08
CA THR A 143 -26.69 -12.88 2.71
C THR A 143 -26.60 -13.83 1.51
N ASP A 144 -27.73 -14.22 0.91
CA ASP A 144 -27.76 -15.02 -0.32
C ASP A 144 -28.02 -14.15 -1.57
N PHE A 145 -27.32 -13.02 -1.67
CA PHE A 145 -27.15 -12.33 -2.96
C PHE A 145 -26.19 -13.17 -3.82
N ARG A 146 -26.66 -14.34 -4.26
CA ARG A 146 -26.09 -15.10 -5.36
C ARG A 146 -26.20 -14.21 -6.60
N PRO A 147 -25.09 -13.74 -7.22
CA PRO A 147 -25.19 -13.16 -8.55
C PRO A 147 -25.78 -14.23 -9.47
N LYS A 148 -27.03 -14.02 -9.92
CA LYS A 148 -27.69 -14.88 -10.92
C LYS A 148 -26.92 -14.71 -12.24
N GLY A 149 -25.94 -15.58 -12.47
CA GLY A 149 -25.18 -15.61 -13.71
C GLY A 149 -23.72 -16.04 -13.60
N GLU A 150 -23.16 -16.20 -12.40
CA GLU A 150 -21.77 -16.61 -12.26
C GLU A 150 -21.62 -18.14 -12.14
N ASP A 151 -20.68 -18.66 -12.92
CA ASP A 151 -20.32 -20.06 -13.09
C ASP A 151 -20.04 -20.73 -11.71
N PRO A 152 -20.70 -21.85 -11.36
CA PRO A 152 -20.49 -22.55 -10.10
C PRO A 152 -19.03 -22.96 -9.85
N ALA A 153 -18.18 -23.00 -10.87
CA ALA A 153 -16.74 -23.26 -10.74
C ALA A 153 -15.99 -22.15 -9.95
N PHE A 154 -16.45 -20.90 -10.01
CA PHE A 154 -15.75 -19.78 -9.36
C PHE A 154 -15.86 -19.82 -7.83
N PHE A 155 -17.03 -20.22 -7.31
CA PHE A 155 -17.28 -20.30 -5.86
C PHE A 155 -16.60 -21.49 -5.18
N SER A 156 -16.40 -22.60 -5.90
CA SER A 156 -15.61 -23.74 -5.43
C SER A 156 -14.18 -23.33 -5.05
N HIS A 157 -13.56 -22.47 -5.86
CA HIS A 157 -12.20 -22.01 -5.63
C HIS A 157 -12.11 -21.08 -4.41
N TYR A 158 -13.10 -20.21 -4.22
CA TYR A 158 -13.16 -19.30 -3.08
C TYR A 158 -13.45 -20.02 -1.74
N ALA A 159 -14.38 -20.97 -1.74
CA ALA A 159 -14.72 -21.76 -0.56
C ALA A 159 -13.55 -22.65 -0.09
N LYS A 160 -12.75 -23.18 -1.02
CA LYS A 160 -11.57 -24.00 -0.72
C LYS A 160 -10.44 -23.17 -0.11
N SER A 161 -10.19 -21.96 -0.61
CA SER A 161 -9.18 -21.04 -0.04
C SER A 161 -9.52 -20.57 1.38
N ARG A 162 -10.81 -20.36 1.68
CA ARG A 162 -11.26 -19.94 3.02
C ARG A 162 -11.08 -21.05 4.07
N ARG A 163 -11.35 -22.33 3.72
CA ARG A 163 -11.08 -23.46 4.64
C ARG A 163 -9.60 -23.64 4.97
N LEU A 164 -8.70 -23.34 4.03
CA LEU A 164 -7.26 -23.47 4.25
C LEU A 164 -6.70 -22.37 5.16
N LEU A 165 -7.22 -21.15 5.06
CA LEU A 165 -6.82 -20.04 5.93
C LEU A 165 -7.28 -20.25 7.39
N PHE A 166 -8.53 -20.66 7.59
CA PHE A 166 -9.03 -20.93 8.95
C PHE A 166 -8.44 -22.21 9.57
N GLY A 167 -8.13 -23.23 8.76
CA GLY A 167 -7.49 -24.46 9.25
C GLY A 167 -6.03 -24.29 9.70
N ARG A 168 -5.31 -23.27 9.20
CA ARG A 168 -3.95 -22.94 9.65
C ARG A 168 -3.93 -22.05 10.90
N LEU A 169 -4.88 -21.12 11.02
CA LEU A 169 -5.02 -20.28 12.21
C LEU A 169 -5.39 -21.09 13.46
N ALA A 170 -6.21 -22.14 13.33
CA ALA A 170 -6.58 -23.02 14.45
C ALA A 170 -5.47 -24.00 14.91
N LYS A 171 -4.32 -24.06 14.22
CA LYS A 171 -3.17 -24.90 14.62
C LYS A 171 -2.05 -24.12 15.33
N HIS A 172 -2.19 -22.80 15.42
CA HIS A 172 -1.22 -21.91 16.07
C HIS A 172 -1.78 -21.16 17.28
N LEU A 173 -3.01 -21.52 17.69
CA LEU A 173 -3.63 -21.22 18.98
C LEU A 173 -3.76 -22.54 19.75
#